data_AF-A0A4U9CZQ1-F1
#
_entry.id   AF-A0A4U9CZQ1-F1
#
_cell.length_a   1.000
_cell.length_b   1.000
_cell.length_c   1.000
_cell.angle_alpha   90.00
_cell.angle_beta   90.00
_cell.angle_gamma   90.00
#
_symmetry.space_group_name_H-M   'P 1'
#
loop_
_entity.id
_entity.type
_entity.pdbx_description
1 polymer ?
#
loop_
_entity_poly.entity_id
_entity_poly.type
_entity_poly.pdbx_seq_one_letter_code
_entity_poly.pdbx_strand_id
1 'polypeptide(L)'
;MLSRTQPRPVGQPQLPLDAIQNPIIDAYLSALPAGVAPRILASRTAFVADSRQYALQVAEPGLRRQAAAHRAAGHQLIGDTVTDYLSQLDAHVGDVEQVKASLAQDSVLARVTDISFQVHSVEPSHRDTLRSIELIAQHIAPQLQ
;
A
#
# COMPACT_ATOMS: atom_id res chain seq x y z
N MET A 1 6.14 7.64 11.20
CA MET A 1 5.93 7.16 9.82
C MET A 1 5.58 5.69 9.87
N LEU A 2 4.45 5.31 9.27
CA LEU A 2 4.00 3.92 9.15
C LEU A 2 4.54 3.32 7.85
N SER A 3 5.07 2.11 7.93
CA SER A 3 5.65 1.40 6.79
C SER A 3 4.60 1.08 5.72
N ARG A 4 5.03 0.93 4.46
CA ARG A 4 4.15 0.47 3.37
C ARG A 4 3.79 -1.01 3.45
N THR A 5 4.54 -1.80 4.21
CA THR A 5 4.25 -3.21 4.49
C THR A 5 4.85 -3.61 5.83
N GLN A 6 4.29 -4.61 6.51
CA GLN A 6 4.81 -5.14 7.76
C GLN A 6 4.78 -6.67 7.76
N PRO A 7 5.75 -7.35 8.41
CA PRO A 7 5.69 -8.79 8.59
C PRO A 7 4.39 -9.19 9.30
N ARG A 8 3.72 -10.21 8.77
CA ARG A 8 2.51 -10.74 9.40
C ARG A 8 2.88 -11.59 10.61
N PRO A 9 2.13 -11.50 11.71
CA PRO A 9 2.28 -12.44 12.82
C PRO A 9 2.10 -13.89 12.36
N VAL A 10 2.79 -14.81 13.04
CA VAL A 10 2.66 -16.26 12.78
C VAL A 10 1.19 -16.67 12.92
N GLY A 11 0.69 -17.45 11.94
CA GLY A 11 -0.71 -17.90 11.91
C GLY A 11 -1.71 -16.89 11.37
N GLN A 12 -1.28 -15.67 11.00
CA GLN A 12 -2.16 -14.62 10.46
C GLN A 12 -1.64 -14.04 9.12
N PRO A 13 -1.36 -14.88 8.11
CA PRO A 13 -0.71 -14.43 6.86
C PRO A 13 -1.55 -13.45 6.01
N GLN A 14 -2.86 -13.37 6.28
CA GLN A 14 -3.79 -12.49 5.57
C GLN A 14 -4.22 -11.28 6.42
N LEU A 15 -3.60 -11.05 7.59
CA LEU A 15 -3.92 -9.88 8.40
C LEU A 15 -3.64 -8.61 7.57
N PRO A 16 -4.65 -7.74 7.39
CA PRO A 16 -4.48 -6.52 6.59
C PRO A 16 -3.58 -5.54 7.33
N LEU A 17 -2.89 -4.69 6.57
CA LEU A 17 -1.88 -3.78 7.12
C LEU A 17 -2.43 -2.82 8.16
N ASP A 18 -3.65 -2.34 7.95
CA ASP A 18 -4.33 -1.41 8.85
C ASP A 18 -4.56 -2.03 10.24
N ALA A 19 -4.94 -3.31 10.32
CA ALA A 19 -5.08 -4.04 11.58
C ALA A 19 -3.75 -4.14 12.35
N ILE A 20 -2.61 -4.19 11.66
CA ILE A 20 -1.28 -4.17 12.28
C ILE A 20 -0.91 -2.75 12.74
N GLN A 21 -1.27 -1.74 11.95
CA GLN A 21 -0.83 -0.36 12.15
C GLN A 21 -1.71 0.46 13.10
N ASN A 22 -3.01 0.17 13.20
CA ASN A 22 -3.90 0.85 14.12
C ASN A 22 -3.44 0.80 15.58
N PRO A 23 -3.02 -0.37 16.13
CA PRO A 23 -2.46 -0.43 17.49
C PRO A 23 -1.19 0.42 17.67
N ILE A 24 -0.39 0.60 16.61
CA ILE A 24 0.80 1.47 16.65
C ILE A 24 0.38 2.94 16.76
N ILE A 25 -0.66 3.34 16.03
CA ILE A 25 -1.25 4.68 16.14
C ILE A 25 -1.83 4.89 17.53
N ASP A 26 -2.56 3.92 18.08
CA ASP A 26 -3.14 4.00 19.42
C ASP A 26 -2.06 4.24 20.48
N ALA A 27 -0.97 3.46 20.42
CA ALA A 27 0.16 3.61 21.32
C ALA A 27 0.84 4.99 21.17
N TYR A 28 1.02 5.47 19.95
CA TYR A 28 1.59 6.79 19.69
C TYR A 28 0.72 7.91 20.27
N LEU A 29 -0.59 7.87 20.01
CA LEU A 29 -1.53 8.88 20.51
C LEU A 29 -1.64 8.85 22.04
N SER A 30 -1.63 7.67 22.65
CA SER A 30 -1.65 7.53 24.11
C SER A 30 -0.38 8.05 24.78
N ALA A 31 0.77 7.99 24.09
CA ALA A 31 2.05 8.49 24.61
C ALA A 31 2.28 9.98 24.28
N LEU A 32 1.43 10.59 23.46
CA LEU A 32 1.58 11.97 23.02
C LEU A 32 1.25 12.93 24.18
N PRO A 33 2.14 13.88 24.52
CA PRO A 33 1.86 14.85 25.57
C PRO A 33 0.61 15.69 25.27
N ALA A 34 -0.12 16.06 26.31
CA ALA A 34 -1.30 16.90 26.18
C ALA A 34 -0.97 18.22 25.45
N GLY A 35 -1.82 18.59 24.49
CA GLY A 35 -1.68 19.82 23.69
C GLY A 35 -0.71 19.72 22.49
N VAL A 36 -0.05 18.59 22.27
CA VAL A 36 0.78 18.37 21.08
C VAL A 36 -0.07 17.79 19.95
N ALA A 37 -0.02 18.40 18.77
CA ALA A 37 -0.71 17.87 17.59
C ALA A 37 0.01 16.63 17.03
N PRO A 38 -0.71 15.53 16.71
CA PRO A 38 -0.08 14.34 16.14
C PRO A 38 0.46 14.61 14.74
N ARG A 39 1.54 13.91 14.35
CA ARG A 39 2.04 13.88 12.96
C ARG A 39 2.32 12.44 12.56
N ILE A 40 1.51 11.92 11.63
CA ILE A 40 1.51 10.51 11.25
C ILE A 40 1.51 10.46 9.73
N LEU A 41 2.60 9.98 9.15
CA LEU A 41 2.69 9.72 7.72
C LEU A 41 2.41 8.23 7.45
N ALA A 42 1.44 7.92 6.60
CA ALA A 42 1.24 6.59 6.01
C ALA A 42 2.02 6.47 4.70
N SER A 43 2.96 5.53 4.65
CA SER A 43 3.61 5.16 3.39
C SER A 43 2.82 4.05 2.72
N ARG A 44 2.55 4.12 1.42
CA ARG A 44 1.81 3.09 0.65
C ARG A 44 2.47 2.78 -0.69
N THR A 45 2.39 1.54 -1.12
CA THR A 45 2.72 1.17 -2.50
C THR A 45 1.48 1.43 -3.36
N ALA A 46 1.57 2.29 -4.37
CA ALA A 46 0.47 2.51 -5.29
C ALA A 46 0.96 2.70 -6.73
N PHE A 47 0.25 2.09 -7.68
CA PHE A 47 0.44 2.34 -9.11
C PHE A 47 -0.91 2.33 -9.81
N VAL A 48 -1.24 3.45 -10.45
CA VAL A 48 -2.51 3.66 -11.13
C VAL A 48 -2.24 3.74 -12.62
N ALA A 49 -2.98 2.97 -13.42
CA ALA A 49 -2.92 3.06 -14.87
C ALA A 49 -4.31 3.28 -15.48
N ASP A 50 -4.36 3.56 -16.78
CA ASP A 50 -5.63 3.78 -17.49
C ASP A 50 -6.52 2.53 -17.57
N SER A 51 -5.97 1.34 -17.30
CA SER A 51 -6.75 0.11 -17.17
C SER A 51 -6.14 -0.86 -16.16
N ARG A 52 -7.00 -1.65 -15.52
CA ARG A 52 -6.59 -2.76 -14.63
C ARG A 52 -5.59 -3.70 -15.29
N GLN A 53 -5.90 -4.15 -16.49
CA GLN A 53 -5.08 -5.16 -17.18
C GLN A 53 -3.66 -4.65 -17.40
N TYR A 54 -3.53 -3.40 -17.85
CA TYR A 54 -2.23 -2.79 -18.04
C TYR A 54 -1.50 -2.57 -16.72
N ALA A 55 -2.20 -2.11 -15.67
CA ALA A 55 -1.61 -1.96 -14.34
C ALA A 55 -0.99 -3.27 -13.83
N LEU A 56 -1.71 -4.38 -13.96
CA LEU A 56 -1.24 -5.70 -13.57
C LEU A 56 -0.06 -6.17 -14.42
N GLN A 57 -0.10 -5.95 -15.74
CA GLN A 57 1.00 -6.30 -16.65
C GLN A 57 2.30 -5.58 -16.26
N VAL A 58 2.22 -4.28 -15.94
CA VAL A 58 3.39 -3.49 -15.52
C VAL A 58 3.90 -3.96 -14.16
N ALA A 59 3.02 -4.26 -13.21
CA ALA A 59 3.41 -4.63 -11.84
C ALA A 59 3.91 -6.06 -11.67
N GLU A 60 3.50 -6.99 -12.53
CA GLU A 60 3.76 -8.42 -12.36
C GLU A 60 5.25 -8.78 -12.16
N PRO A 61 6.19 -8.28 -12.98
CA PRO A 61 7.61 -8.64 -12.81
C PRO A 61 8.17 -8.23 -11.45
N GLY A 62 7.87 -7.01 -11.00
CA GLY A 62 8.34 -6.47 -9.72
C GLY A 62 7.71 -7.20 -8.53
N LEU A 63 6.40 -7.42 -8.57
CA LEU A 63 5.68 -8.13 -7.50
C LEU A 63 6.09 -9.60 -7.39
N ARG A 64 6.38 -10.28 -8.51
CA ARG A 64 6.92 -11.65 -8.48
C ARG A 64 8.30 -11.70 -7.82
N ARG A 65 9.20 -10.75 -8.12
CA ARG A 65 10.51 -10.66 -7.46
C ARG A 65 10.37 -10.39 -5.96
N GLN A 66 9.49 -9.46 -5.59
CA GLN A 66 9.22 -9.18 -4.19
C GLN A 66 8.64 -10.41 -3.46
N ALA A 67 7.70 -11.12 -4.08
CA ALA A 67 7.14 -12.35 -3.51
C ALA A 67 8.22 -13.43 -3.30
N ALA A 68 9.12 -13.62 -4.28
CA ALA A 68 10.25 -14.52 -4.15
C ALA A 68 11.20 -14.13 -3.00
N ALA A 69 11.52 -12.84 -2.88
CA ALA A 69 12.35 -12.32 -1.79
C ALA A 69 11.68 -12.51 -0.41
N HIS A 70 10.38 -12.27 -0.31
CA HIS A 70 9.62 -12.50 0.93
C HIS A 70 9.64 -13.98 1.34
N ARG A 71 9.45 -14.89 0.39
CA ARG A 71 9.54 -16.34 0.62
C ARG A 71 10.95 -16.77 1.05
N ALA A 72 11.99 -16.24 0.39
CA ALA A 72 13.38 -16.51 0.75
C ALA A 72 13.73 -16.01 2.17
N ALA A 73 13.08 -14.93 2.62
CA ALA A 73 13.17 -14.43 3.99
C ALA A 73 12.31 -15.22 5.01
N GLY A 74 11.66 -16.31 4.61
CA GLY A 74 10.86 -17.17 5.49
C GLY A 74 9.41 -16.73 5.69
N HIS A 75 8.93 -15.72 4.96
CA HIS A 75 7.52 -15.31 5.03
C HIS A 75 6.64 -16.22 4.17
N GLN A 76 5.45 -16.53 4.67
CA GLN A 76 4.44 -17.26 3.92
C GLN A 76 3.65 -16.32 3.02
N LEU A 77 3.55 -16.69 1.74
CA LEU A 77 2.65 -16.05 0.76
C LEU A 77 1.78 -17.12 0.13
N ILE A 78 0.47 -16.89 0.15
CA ILE A 78 -0.58 -17.75 -0.40
C ILE A 78 -0.76 -17.44 -1.88
N GLY A 79 -0.98 -18.46 -2.71
CA GLY A 79 -1.18 -18.30 -4.15
C GLY A 79 0.11 -18.04 -4.94
N ASP A 80 -0.04 -17.94 -6.26
CA ASP A 80 1.08 -17.84 -7.20
C ASP A 80 0.88 -16.78 -8.31
N THR A 81 -0.25 -16.07 -8.28
CA THR A 81 -0.60 -15.02 -9.22
C THR A 81 -0.24 -13.62 -8.71
N VAL A 82 -0.07 -12.67 -9.63
CA VAL A 82 0.17 -11.26 -9.26
C VAL A 82 -0.96 -10.70 -8.40
N THR A 83 -2.21 -11.10 -8.67
CA THR A 83 -3.39 -10.63 -7.91
C THR A 83 -3.38 -11.17 -6.48
N ASP A 84 -2.93 -12.42 -6.26
CA ASP A 84 -2.78 -12.97 -4.90
C ASP A 84 -1.77 -12.16 -4.09
N TYR A 85 -0.69 -11.69 -4.73
CA TYR A 85 0.38 -10.96 -4.06
C TYR A 85 0.01 -9.52 -3.69
N LEU A 86 -0.94 -8.87 -4.38
CA LEU A 86 -1.26 -7.46 -4.13
C LEU A 86 -1.64 -7.18 -2.67
N SER A 87 -2.61 -7.92 -2.14
CA SER A 87 -3.06 -7.73 -0.75
C SER A 87 -1.98 -8.14 0.26
N GLN A 88 -1.23 -9.20 -0.03
CA GLN A 88 -0.20 -9.73 0.87
C GLN A 88 1.10 -8.91 0.87
N LEU A 89 1.32 -8.08 -0.16
CA LEU A 89 2.44 -7.16 -0.28
C LEU A 89 2.01 -5.70 -0.06
N ASP A 90 0.74 -5.47 0.30
CA ASP A 90 0.16 -4.16 0.59
C ASP A 90 0.30 -3.17 -0.58
N ALA A 91 0.08 -3.69 -1.80
CA ALA A 91 0.23 -2.96 -3.05
C ALA A 91 -1.13 -2.60 -3.66
N HIS A 92 -1.40 -1.29 -3.75
CA HIS A 92 -2.60 -0.74 -4.38
C HIS A 92 -2.36 -0.52 -5.89
N VAL A 93 -2.63 -1.55 -6.69
CA VAL A 93 -2.37 -1.53 -8.14
C VAL A 93 -3.66 -1.77 -8.92
N GLY A 94 -3.95 -0.90 -9.89
CA GLY A 94 -5.13 -1.05 -10.74
C GLY A 94 -5.42 0.19 -11.57
N ASP A 95 -6.65 0.24 -12.10
CA ASP A 95 -7.22 1.51 -12.54
C ASP A 95 -7.65 2.39 -11.35
N VAL A 96 -8.11 3.60 -11.66
CA VAL A 96 -8.55 4.59 -10.67
C VAL A 96 -9.56 4.01 -9.68
N GLU A 97 -10.58 3.31 -10.17
CA GLU A 97 -11.67 2.83 -9.30
C GLU A 97 -11.23 1.68 -8.40
N GLN A 98 -10.37 0.78 -8.90
CA GLN A 98 -9.80 -0.28 -8.05
C GLN A 98 -8.87 0.28 -6.98
N VAL A 99 -8.02 1.24 -7.33
CA VAL A 99 -7.09 1.84 -6.35
C VAL A 99 -7.86 2.62 -5.30
N LYS A 100 -8.91 3.36 -5.68
CA LYS A 100 -9.83 4.01 -4.71
C LYS A 100 -10.48 2.98 -3.80
N ALA A 101 -11.08 1.94 -4.35
CA ALA A 101 -11.76 0.91 -3.58
C ALA A 101 -10.81 0.15 -2.64
N SER A 102 -9.56 -0.04 -3.05
CA SER A 102 -8.53 -0.66 -2.23
C SER A 102 -8.04 0.25 -1.10
N LEU A 103 -7.77 1.53 -1.38
CA LEU A 103 -7.37 2.50 -0.35
C LEU A 103 -8.50 2.78 0.64
N ALA A 104 -9.76 2.78 0.21
CA ALA A 104 -10.92 2.97 1.09
C ALA A 104 -11.08 1.86 2.16
N GLN A 105 -10.46 0.69 1.96
CA GLN A 105 -10.45 -0.38 2.95
C GLN A 105 -9.40 -0.18 4.04
N ASP A 106 -8.43 0.71 3.82
CA ASP A 106 -7.35 0.97 4.77
C ASP A 106 -7.79 1.99 5.81
N SER A 107 -8.21 1.50 6.98
CA SER A 107 -8.75 2.35 8.04
C SER A 107 -7.71 3.29 8.66
N VAL A 108 -6.41 3.07 8.43
CA VAL A 108 -5.34 3.96 8.90
C VAL A 108 -5.37 5.29 8.18
N LEU A 109 -5.86 5.34 6.93
CA LEU A 109 -5.88 6.58 6.15
C LEU A 109 -6.78 7.66 6.76
N ALA A 110 -7.79 7.28 7.54
CA ALA A 110 -8.62 8.22 8.30
C ALA A 110 -7.93 8.78 9.57
N ARG A 111 -6.72 8.30 9.90
CA ARG A 111 -6.01 8.59 11.15
C ARG A 111 -4.64 9.22 10.93
N VAL A 112 -4.24 9.43 9.67
CA VAL A 112 -2.94 9.99 9.31
C VAL A 112 -3.05 11.46 8.98
N THR A 113 -1.95 12.18 9.14
CA THR A 113 -1.85 13.59 8.73
C THR A 113 -1.30 13.74 7.31
N ASP A 114 -0.55 12.74 6.86
CA ASP A 114 0.14 12.74 5.57
C ASP A 114 0.12 11.34 4.96
N ILE A 115 0.10 11.28 3.64
CA ILE A 115 0.26 10.04 2.87
C ILE A 115 1.38 10.22 1.84
N SER A 116 2.18 9.17 1.64
CA SER A 116 3.13 9.10 0.53
C SER A 116 2.94 7.82 -0.27
N PHE A 117 3.09 7.92 -1.59
CA PHE A 117 3.01 6.79 -2.51
C PHE A 117 4.36 6.44 -3.09
N GLN A 118 4.63 5.13 -3.21
CA GLN A 118 5.84 4.58 -3.81
C GLN A 118 5.48 3.57 -4.90
N VAL A 119 6.22 3.61 -6.01
CA VAL A 119 6.06 2.67 -7.14
C VAL A 119 7.15 1.59 -7.20
N HIS A 120 8.07 1.56 -6.22
CA HIS A 120 9.28 0.71 -6.30
C HIS A 120 9.00 -0.78 -6.46
N SER A 121 7.91 -1.30 -5.89
CA SER A 121 7.51 -2.71 -6.03
C SER A 121 6.96 -3.07 -7.42
N VAL A 122 6.57 -2.06 -8.20
CA VAL A 122 5.99 -2.21 -9.54
C VAL A 122 7.06 -2.06 -10.62
N GLU A 123 8.10 -1.26 -10.35
CA GLU A 123 9.16 -0.90 -11.32
C GLU A 123 8.62 -0.40 -12.68
N PRO A 124 7.69 0.57 -12.69
CA PRO A 124 7.11 1.09 -13.93
C PRO A 124 8.16 1.87 -14.75
N SER A 125 7.92 2.02 -16.05
CA SER A 125 8.72 2.92 -16.88
C SER A 125 8.60 4.38 -16.40
N HIS A 126 9.50 5.25 -16.85
CA HIS A 126 9.39 6.68 -16.53
C HIS A 126 8.05 7.27 -16.99
N ARG A 127 7.60 6.91 -18.21
CA ARG A 127 6.31 7.36 -18.76
C ARG A 127 5.14 6.89 -17.90
N ASP A 128 5.17 5.63 -17.49
CA ASP A 128 4.12 5.04 -16.66
C ASP A 128 4.10 5.66 -15.26
N THR A 129 5.27 5.98 -14.71
CA THR A 129 5.39 6.70 -13.43
C THR A 129 4.72 8.07 -13.50
N LEU A 130 5.02 8.86 -14.55
CA LEU A 130 4.40 10.17 -14.73
C LEU A 130 2.88 10.05 -14.91
N ARG A 131 2.42 9.10 -15.71
CA ARG A 131 0.98 8.88 -15.91
C ARG A 131 0.28 8.47 -14.61
N SER A 132 0.91 7.60 -13.81
CA SER A 132 0.38 7.22 -12.50
C SER A 132 0.32 8.41 -11.55
N ILE A 133 1.30 9.33 -11.57
CA ILE A 133 1.28 10.54 -10.75
C ILE A 133 0.10 11.44 -11.14
N GLU A 134 -0.14 11.64 -12.44
CA GLU A 134 -1.29 12.40 -12.93
C GLU A 134 -2.61 11.81 -12.43
N LEU A 135 -2.79 10.49 -12.59
CA LEU A 135 -4.01 9.79 -12.17
C LEU A 135 -4.21 9.85 -10.65
N ILE A 136 -3.13 9.70 -9.87
CA ILE A 136 -3.17 9.85 -8.41
C ILE A 136 -3.60 11.26 -8.04
N ALA A 137 -2.97 12.28 -8.62
CA ALA A 137 -3.25 13.68 -8.32
C ALA A 137 -4.68 14.09 -8.70
N GLN A 138 -5.19 13.62 -9.84
CA GLN A 138 -6.50 14.00 -10.37
C GLN A 138 -7.66 13.23 -9.73
N HIS A 139 -7.46 11.96 -9.36
CA HIS A 139 -8.57 11.08 -9.01
C HIS A 139 -8.47 10.41 -7.64
N ILE A 140 -7.26 10.22 -7.10
CA ILE A 140 -7.05 9.53 -5.82
C ILE A 140 -6.92 10.54 -4.69
N ALA A 141 -5.95 11.46 -4.79
CA ALA A 141 -5.63 12.41 -3.73
C ALA A 141 -6.83 13.26 -3.26
N PRO A 142 -7.73 13.74 -4.13
CA PRO A 142 -8.91 14.50 -3.69
C PRO A 142 -9.89 13.71 -2.81
N GLN A 143 -9.81 12.38 -2.80
CA GLN A 143 -10.70 11.49 -2.03
C GLN A 143 -10.13 11.11 -0.67
N LEU A 144 -8.86 11.45 -0.39
CA LEU A 144 -8.14 11.08 0.84
C LEU A 144 -8.15 12.19 1.90
N GLN A 145 -9.09 13.14 1.80
CA GLN A 145 -9.24 14.29 2.71
C GLN A 145 -10.18 13.98 3.86
#